data_AF-X1GHG0-F1
#
_entry.id   AF-X1GHG0-F1
#
_cell.length_a   1.000
_cell.length_b   1.000
_cell.length_c   1.000
_cell.angle_alpha   90.00
_cell.angle_beta   90.00
_cell.angle_gamma   90.00
#
_symmetry.space_group_name_H-M   'P 1'
#
loop_
_entity.id
_entity.type
_entity.pdbx_description
1 polymer ?
#
loop_
_entity_poly.entity_id
_entity_poly.type
_entity_poly.pdbx_seq_one_letter_code
_entity_poly.pdbx_strand_id
1 'polypeptide(L)'
;EKLANYLTEIRQLFLESLKYVLDKQEKYFQDVAAKELVEIYIFIYTGYLLLDEAEIESRKVFIANRYIISALAKARRHAEAIKNEQFSDLPHADEILI
;
A
#
# COMPACT_ATOMS: atom_id res chain seq x y z
N GLU A 1 19.55 -2.40 -9.52
CA GLU A 1 18.61 -1.52 -10.27
C GLU A 1 17.14 -1.99 -10.30
N LYS A 2 16.78 -3.28 -10.44
CA LYS A 2 15.35 -3.71 -10.50
C LYS A 2 14.50 -3.42 -9.24
N LEU A 3 15.06 -3.49 -8.04
CA LEU A 3 14.28 -3.41 -6.79
C LEU A 3 13.81 -1.99 -6.45
N ALA A 4 14.65 -0.99 -6.67
CA ALA A 4 14.28 0.42 -6.47
C ALA A 4 13.12 0.82 -7.40
N ASN A 5 13.07 0.30 -8.63
CA ASN A 5 11.96 0.56 -9.55
C ASN A 5 10.62 0.04 -9.02
N TYR A 6 10.60 -1.12 -8.35
CA TYR A 6 9.38 -1.62 -7.71
C TYR A 6 8.95 -0.70 -6.55
N LEU A 7 9.88 -0.16 -5.75
CA LEU A 7 9.53 0.80 -4.71
C LEU A 7 9.00 2.13 -5.27
N THR A 8 9.56 2.59 -6.39
CA THR A 8 9.04 3.75 -7.13
C THR A 8 7.61 3.48 -7.63
N GLU A 9 7.33 2.27 -8.12
CA GLU A 9 5.98 1.87 -8.53
C GLU A 9 5.01 1.84 -7.33
N ILE A 10 5.41 1.29 -6.19
CA ILE A 10 4.61 1.31 -4.96
C ILE A 10 4.34 2.75 -4.52
N ARG A 11 5.33 3.64 -4.62
CA ARG A 11 5.17 5.07 -4.33
C ARG A 11 4.16 5.73 -5.26
N GLN A 12 4.17 5.38 -6.53
CA GLN A 12 3.20 5.89 -7.49
C GLN A 12 1.78 5.42 -7.14
N LEU A 13 1.60 4.13 -6.79
CA LEU A 13 0.32 3.59 -6.31
C LEU A 13 -0.18 4.35 -5.07
N PHE A 14 0.70 4.61 -4.11
CA PHE A 14 0.37 5.39 -2.91
C PHE A 14 -0.16 6.78 -3.27
N LEU A 15 0.55 7.51 -4.14
CA LEU A 15 0.19 8.89 -4.51
C LEU A 15 -1.16 8.95 -5.26
N GLU A 16 -1.41 7.99 -6.15
CA GLU A 16 -2.69 7.87 -6.85
C GLU A 16 -3.84 7.55 -5.90
N SER A 17 -3.65 6.59 -4.99
CA SER A 17 -4.63 6.23 -3.97
C SER A 17 -4.90 7.39 -3.01
N LEU A 18 -3.86 8.10 -2.57
CA LEU A 18 -4.00 9.27 -1.71
C LEU A 18 -4.82 10.36 -2.40
N LYS A 19 -4.51 10.66 -3.67
CA LYS A 19 -5.28 11.62 -4.45
C LYS A 19 -6.75 11.21 -4.54
N TYR A 20 -7.04 9.96 -4.89
CA TYR A 20 -8.41 9.46 -4.97
C TYR A 20 -9.18 9.63 -3.65
N VAL A 21 -8.54 9.33 -2.52
CA VAL A 21 -9.13 9.48 -1.19
C VAL A 21 -9.42 10.95 -0.84
N LEU A 22 -8.50 11.86 -1.15
CA LEU A 22 -8.68 13.29 -0.89
C LEU A 22 -9.75 13.90 -1.80
N ASP A 23 -9.81 13.49 -3.07
CA ASP A 23 -10.76 14.00 -4.06
C ASP A 23 -12.22 13.63 -3.72
N LYS A 24 -12.44 12.52 -3.00
CA LYS A 24 -13.78 12.04 -2.60
C LYS A 24 -14.49 12.92 -1.57
N GLN A 25 -13.78 13.69 -0.75
CA GLN A 25 -14.34 14.59 0.30
C GLN A 25 -15.34 13.95 1.29
N GLU A 26 -15.49 12.63 1.30
CA GLU A 26 -16.37 11.89 2.20
C GLU A 26 -15.60 11.41 3.43
N LYS A 27 -15.83 12.03 4.59
CA LYS A 27 -15.04 11.78 5.81
C LYS A 27 -15.00 10.30 6.22
N TYR A 28 -16.15 9.62 6.16
CA TYR A 28 -16.21 8.21 6.52
C TYR A 28 -15.34 7.34 5.60
N PHE A 29 -15.48 7.53 4.29
CA PHE A 29 -14.64 6.84 3.31
C PHE A 29 -13.15 7.13 3.55
N GLN A 30 -12.79 8.38 3.83
CA GLN A 30 -11.42 8.77 4.15
C GLN A 30 -10.87 8.06 5.39
N ASP A 31 -11.65 8.00 6.47
CA ASP A 31 -11.27 7.35 7.72
C ASP A 31 -10.99 5.85 7.50
N VAL A 32 -11.83 5.18 6.71
CA VAL A 32 -11.68 3.75 6.43
C VAL A 32 -10.54 3.48 5.46
N ALA A 33 -10.40 4.28 4.40
CA ALA A 33 -9.32 4.14 3.41
C ALA A 33 -7.93 4.49 3.98
N ALA A 34 -7.85 5.26 5.07
CA ALA A 34 -6.60 5.65 5.71
C ALA A 34 -5.74 4.45 6.10
N LYS A 35 -6.36 3.36 6.58
CA LYS A 35 -5.63 2.13 6.93
C LYS A 35 -4.90 1.54 5.73
N GLU A 36 -5.56 1.45 4.60
CA GLU A 36 -5.00 0.89 3.37
C GLU A 36 -3.86 1.76 2.83
N LEU A 37 -3.98 3.09 2.93
CA LEU A 37 -2.89 4.02 2.60
C LEU A 37 -1.66 3.80 3.49
N VAL A 38 -1.86 3.58 4.79
CA VAL A 38 -0.77 3.29 5.74
C VAL A 38 -0.06 1.99 5.38
N GLU A 39 -0.77 0.93 5.02
CA GLU A 39 -0.16 -0.34 4.58
C GLU A 39 0.76 -0.15 3.37
N ILE A 40 0.31 0.61 2.36
CA ILE A 40 1.15 0.92 1.19
C ILE A 40 2.39 1.71 1.62
N TYR A 41 2.24 2.68 2.54
CA TYR A 41 3.34 3.48 3.04
C TYR A 41 4.40 2.64 3.79
N ILE A 42 3.96 1.67 4.60
CA ILE A 42 4.84 0.74 5.34
C ILE A 42 5.70 -0.08 4.37
N PHE A 43 5.14 -0.54 3.26
CA PHE A 43 5.88 -1.29 2.24
C PHE A 43 7.03 -0.47 1.63
N ILE A 44 6.80 0.82 1.38
CA ILE A 44 7.82 1.72 0.84
C ILE A 44 8.97 1.88 1.84
N TYR A 45 8.66 2.24 3.09
CA TYR A 45 9.67 2.47 4.12
C TYR A 45 10.49 1.22 4.41
N THR A 46 9.81 0.11 4.67
CA THR A 46 10.49 -1.16 4.96
C THR A 46 11.34 -1.61 3.78
N GLY A 47 10.85 -1.39 2.55
CA GLY A 47 11.59 -1.68 1.34
C GLY A 47 12.90 -0.91 1.21
N TYR A 48 12.89 0.41 1.48
CA TYR A 48 14.10 1.22 1.49
C TYR A 48 15.07 0.79 2.60
N LEU A 49 14.59 0.55 3.81
CA LEU A 49 15.44 0.04 4.90
C LEU A 49 16.14 -1.28 4.53
N LEU A 50 15.43 -2.20 3.84
CA LEU A 50 16.02 -3.45 3.38
C LEU A 50 17.04 -3.26 2.25
N LEU A 51 16.90 -2.23 1.41
CA LEU A 51 17.90 -1.88 0.41
C LEU A 51 19.16 -1.35 1.08
N ASP A 52 19.03 -0.41 2.02
CA ASP A 52 20.17 0.15 2.76
C ASP A 52 20.96 -0.97 3.46
N GLU A 53 20.26 -1.91 4.11
CA GLU A 53 20.87 -3.07 4.74
C GLU A 53 21.54 -4.04 3.74
N ALA A 54 21.00 -4.14 2.52
CA ALA A 54 21.56 -4.99 1.46
C ALA A 54 22.78 -4.37 0.78
N GLU A 55 22.95 -3.04 0.84
CA GLU A 55 24.18 -2.36 0.43
C GLU A 55 25.35 -2.69 1.37
N ILE A 56 25.07 -2.89 2.66
CA ILE A 56 26.06 -3.23 3.68
C ILE A 56 26.35 -4.74 3.70
N GLU A 57 25.31 -5.58 3.66
CA GLU A 57 25.41 -7.04 3.74
C GLU A 57 24.79 -7.70 2.50
N SER A 58 25.66 -8.19 1.61
CA SER A 58 25.25 -8.81 0.33
C SER A 58 24.28 -9.99 0.47
N ARG A 59 24.29 -10.74 1.59
CA ARG A 59 23.32 -11.83 1.84
C ARG A 59 21.90 -11.31 2.02
N LYS A 60 21.72 -10.04 2.43
CA LYS A 60 20.39 -9.43 2.61
C LYS A 60 19.73 -9.03 1.28
N VAL A 61 20.47 -9.00 0.18
CA VAL A 61 19.91 -8.75 -1.17
C VAL A 61 18.75 -9.70 -1.48
N PHE A 62 18.86 -10.98 -1.10
CA PHE A 62 17.79 -11.96 -1.33
C PHE A 62 16.54 -11.70 -0.46
N ILE A 63 16.74 -11.18 0.75
CA ILE A 63 15.65 -10.78 1.66
C ILE A 63 14.94 -9.55 1.09
N ALA A 64 15.71 -8.52 0.72
CA ALA A 64 15.17 -7.31 0.09
C ALA A 64 14.40 -7.65 -1.18
N ASN A 65 14.95 -8.51 -2.04
CA ASN A 65 14.28 -8.94 -3.28
C ASN A 65 12.93 -9.60 -2.99
N ARG A 66 12.90 -10.63 -2.13
CA ARG A 66 11.68 -11.36 -1.80
C ARG A 66 10.63 -10.45 -1.16
N TYR A 67 11.05 -9.58 -0.25
CA TYR A 67 10.16 -8.63 0.39
C TYR A 67 9.56 -7.67 -0.63
N ILE A 68 10.38 -6.98 -1.42
CA ILE A 68 9.94 -5.91 -2.33
C ILE A 68 9.00 -6.43 -3.41
N ILE A 69 9.26 -7.61 -3.97
CA ILE A 69 8.35 -8.24 -4.94
C ILE A 69 6.99 -8.55 -4.30
N SER A 70 6.98 -9.11 -3.09
CA SER A 70 5.73 -9.39 -2.37
C SER A 70 5.00 -8.10 -1.98
N ALA A 71 5.75 -7.08 -1.58
CA ALA A 71 5.23 -5.78 -1.19
C ALA A 71 4.53 -5.08 -2.36
N LEU A 72 5.07 -5.18 -3.59
CA LEU A 72 4.41 -4.63 -4.77
C LEU A 72 3.05 -5.28 -5.03
N ALA A 73 2.96 -6.61 -4.97
CA ALA A 73 1.69 -7.31 -5.15
C ALA A 73 0.66 -6.92 -4.08
N LYS A 74 1.10 -6.79 -2.82
CA LYS A 74 0.24 -6.33 -1.72
C LYS A 74 -0.20 -4.89 -1.93
N ALA A 75 0.71 -3.98 -2.28
CA ALA A 75 0.40 -2.58 -2.54
C ALA A 75 -0.67 -2.41 -3.62
N ARG A 76 -0.59 -3.18 -4.72
CA ARG A 76 -1.62 -3.20 -5.76
C ARG A 76 -2.98 -3.60 -5.19
N ARG A 77 -3.05 -4.67 -4.39
CA ARG A 77 -4.28 -5.10 -3.72
C ARG A 77 -4.87 -4.01 -2.82
N HIS A 78 -4.05 -3.35 -1.99
CA HIS A 78 -4.51 -2.27 -1.12
C HIS A 78 -4.99 -1.06 -1.95
N ALA A 79 -4.30 -0.72 -3.04
CA ALA A 79 -4.73 0.34 -3.96
C ALA A 79 -6.05 0.01 -4.66
N GLU A 80 -6.28 -1.25 -5.05
CA GLU A 80 -7.55 -1.72 -5.59
C GLU A 80 -8.68 -1.67 -4.56
N ALA A 81 -8.43 -2.10 -3.32
CA ALA A 81 -9.42 -2.03 -2.23
C ALA A 81 -9.92 -0.59 -2.00
N ILE A 82 -9.00 0.39 -2.04
CA ILE A 82 -9.34 1.82 -1.98
C ILE A 82 -10.19 2.24 -3.18
N LYS A 83 -9.76 1.92 -4.41
CA LYS A 83 -10.44 2.35 -5.65
C LYS A 83 -11.82 1.72 -5.84
N ASN A 84 -12.03 0.52 -5.28
CA ASN A 84 -13.29 -0.20 -5.31
C ASN A 84 -14.21 0.13 -4.13
N GLU A 85 -13.78 1.03 -3.23
CA GLU A 85 -14.55 1.42 -2.03
C GLU A 85 -14.99 0.20 -1.22
N GLN A 86 -14.10 -0.80 -1.09
CA GLN A 86 -14.45 -2.14 -0.60
C GLN A 86 -15.04 -2.15 0.82
N PHE A 87 -14.87 -1.07 1.57
CA PHE A 87 -15.32 -0.93 2.95
C PHE A 87 -16.45 0.10 3.12
N SER A 88 -17.09 0.49 2.01
CA SER A 88 -18.27 1.37 2.00
C SER A 88 -19.52 0.75 2.62
N ASP A 89 -19.50 -0.57 2.83
CA ASP A 89 -20.54 -1.39 3.46
C ASP A 89 -20.50 -1.36 5.00
N LEU A 90 -19.36 -1.00 5.60
CA LEU A 90 -19.18 -0.95 7.05
C LEU A 90 -20.20 -0.06 7.82
N PRO A 91 -20.66 1.11 7.33
CA PRO A 91 -21.72 1.89 7.97
C PRO A 91 -23.07 1.18 7.99
N HIS A 92 -23.32 0.31 7.01
CA HIS A 92 -24.58 -0.40 6.80
C HIS A 92 -24.50 -1.84 7.29
N ALA A 93 -23.51 -2.18 8.13
CA ALA A 93 -23.30 -3.54 8.62
C ALA A 93 -24.55 -4.13 9.28
N ASP A 94 -25.34 -3.30 9.95
CA ASP A 94 -26.60 -3.69 10.60
C ASP A 94 -27.76 -3.93 9.61
N GLU A 95 -27.67 -3.42 8.37
CA GLU A 95 -28.68 -3.56 7.31
C GLU A 95 -28.46 -4.81 6.43
N ILE A 96 -27.26 -5.39 6.46
CA ILE A 96 -26.86 -6.52 5.59
C ILE A 96 -27.46 -7.86 6.06
N LEU A 97 -27.85 -7.98 7.33
CA LEU A 97 -28.32 -9.22 7.95
C LEU A 97 -29.86 -9.35 8.04
N ILE A 98 -30.62 -8.46 7.39
CA ILE A 98 -32.10 -8.50 7.35
C ILE A 98 -32.61 -9.11 6.05
#